data_AF-A0A6N2M534-F1
#
_entry.id   AF-A0A6N2M534-F1
#
_cell.length_a   1.000
_cell.length_b   1.000
_cell.length_c   1.000
_cell.angle_alpha   90.00
_cell.angle_beta   90.00
_cell.angle_gamma   90.00
#
_symmetry.space_group_name_H-M   'P 1'
#
loop_
_entity.id
_entity.type
_entity.pdbx_description
1 polymer ?
#
loop_
_entity_poly.entity_id
_entity_poly.type
_entity_poly.pdbx_seq_one_letter_code
_entity_poly.pdbx_strand_id
1 'polypeptide(L)'
;MESGSVRIQLDNKFAGAQTLLAKEFYGGKKDLDKFKSDAESFVCALMPGSGSVQIKTTPGGLLYTRDSSNLQYVTSSSMLLFIYSNTLTVAKVSGVQCGSAHFSATQIKSFAKSQVDYILGSNPMKMSYMAGFGRKYPTQMHHRAHPSPQSKLSRQRLAAMMASLVTTFLVNQIQTHM
;
A
#
# COMPACT_ATOMS: atom_id res chain seq x y z
N MET A 1 14.80 16.51 9.97
CA MET A 1 13.48 15.86 9.81
C MET A 1 13.13 15.15 11.11
N GLU A 2 12.00 15.49 11.74
CA GLU A 2 11.54 14.78 12.95
C GLU A 2 11.21 13.32 12.62
N SER A 3 11.41 12.41 13.58
CA SER A 3 11.16 10.96 13.44
C SER A 3 9.74 10.62 12.96
N GLY A 4 8.78 11.53 13.14
CA GLY A 4 7.43 11.42 12.61
C GLY A 4 7.33 11.59 11.09
N SER A 5 8.10 12.49 10.46
CA SER A 5 7.90 12.88 9.05
C SER A 5 8.31 11.81 8.02
N VAL A 6 9.03 10.77 8.44
CA VAL A 6 9.41 9.62 7.59
C VAL A 6 8.22 8.67 7.35
N ARG A 7 7.17 8.76 8.18
CA ARG A 7 6.06 7.81 8.18
C ARG A 7 4.82 8.42 7.54
N ILE A 8 4.32 7.83 6.46
CA ILE A 8 3.01 8.17 5.89
C ILE A 8 1.99 7.20 6.49
N GLN A 9 1.05 7.76 7.22
CA GLN A 9 -0.09 7.04 7.78
C GLN A 9 -1.31 7.94 7.70
N LEU A 10 -2.50 7.41 7.99
CA LEU A 10 -3.74 8.20 7.99
C LEU A 10 -3.61 9.53 8.76
N ASP A 11 -2.90 9.49 9.90
CA ASP A 11 -2.69 10.63 10.80
C ASP A 11 -1.49 11.51 10.39
N ASN A 12 -0.66 11.06 9.44
CA ASN A 12 0.53 11.77 9.02
C ASN A 12 0.63 11.87 7.50
N LYS A 13 0.30 13.06 6.99
CA LYS A 13 0.26 13.40 5.56
C LYS A 13 1.45 14.29 5.14
N PHE A 14 2.38 14.57 6.04
CA PHE A 14 3.44 15.55 5.81
C PHE A 14 4.32 15.17 4.62
N ALA A 15 4.80 13.94 4.54
CA ALA A 15 5.63 13.49 3.42
C ALA A 15 4.90 13.57 2.06
N GLY A 16 3.58 13.33 2.05
CA GLY A 16 2.75 13.50 0.85
C GLY A 16 2.67 14.96 0.40
N ALA A 17 2.35 15.86 1.32
CA ALA A 17 2.30 17.30 1.03
C ALA A 17 3.68 17.85 0.62
N GLN A 18 4.74 17.48 1.34
CA GLN A 18 6.13 17.83 1.02
C GLN A 18 6.53 17.37 -0.38
N THR A 19 6.16 16.14 -0.77
CA THR A 19 6.45 15.61 -2.12
C THR A 19 5.78 16.43 -3.21
N LEU A 20 4.54 16.88 -3.00
CA LEU A 20 3.82 17.74 -3.95
C LEU A 20 4.43 19.15 -4.00
N LEU A 21 4.78 19.74 -2.85
CA LEU A 21 5.44 21.05 -2.80
C LEU A 21 6.84 21.01 -3.42
N ALA A 22 7.56 19.89 -3.29
CA ALA A 22 8.82 19.67 -3.99
C ALA A 22 8.64 19.62 -5.52
N LYS A 23 7.50 19.10 -6.02
CA LYS A 23 7.19 19.18 -7.46
C LYS A 23 7.03 20.63 -7.92
N GLU A 24 6.36 21.46 -7.13
CA GLU A 24 6.23 22.89 -7.41
C GLU A 24 7.58 23.63 -7.38
N PHE A 25 8.49 23.24 -6.48
CA PHE A 25 9.87 23.74 -6.46
C PHE A 25 10.61 23.49 -7.79
N TYR A 26 10.48 22.27 -8.32
CA TYR A 26 11.03 21.93 -9.63
C TYR A 26 10.29 22.63 -10.78
N GLY A 27 9.02 23.02 -10.58
CA GLY A 27 8.24 23.85 -11.48
C GLY A 27 8.60 25.34 -11.49
N GLY A 28 9.55 25.79 -10.64
CA GLY A 28 10.08 27.15 -10.65
C GLY A 28 9.91 27.93 -9.35
N LYS A 29 9.11 27.43 -8.39
CA LYS A 29 8.89 28.09 -7.09
C LYS A 29 10.03 27.81 -6.10
N LYS A 30 11.14 28.54 -6.23
CA LYS A 30 12.39 28.26 -5.51
C LYS A 30 12.34 28.52 -4.00
N ASP A 31 11.36 29.28 -3.54
CA ASP A 31 11.03 29.50 -2.12
C ASP A 31 10.62 28.21 -1.38
N LEU A 32 10.29 27.15 -2.12
CA LEU A 32 9.88 25.84 -1.59
C LEU A 32 11.06 24.86 -1.37
N ASP A 33 12.32 25.32 -1.36
CA ASP A 33 13.52 24.48 -1.22
C ASP A 33 13.49 23.56 0.02
N LYS A 34 12.92 24.04 1.12
CA LYS A 34 12.72 23.23 2.33
C LYS A 34 11.94 21.95 2.04
N PHE A 35 10.86 22.04 1.27
CA PHE A 35 10.03 20.88 0.94
C PHE A 35 10.73 19.92 -0.01
N LYS A 36 11.58 20.45 -0.90
CA LYS A 36 12.49 19.64 -1.72
C LYS A 36 13.46 18.85 -0.83
N SER A 37 14.11 19.50 0.14
CA SER A 37 15.01 18.84 1.09
C SER A 37 14.31 17.81 1.99
N ASP A 38 13.08 18.09 2.42
CA ASP A 38 12.27 17.15 3.19
C ASP A 38 11.87 15.91 2.36
N ALA A 39 11.50 16.10 1.09
CA ALA A 39 11.19 15.00 0.18
C ALA A 39 12.43 14.15 -0.13
N GLU A 40 13.60 14.76 -0.32
CA GLU A 40 14.88 14.05 -0.47
C GLU A 40 15.22 13.24 0.79
N SER A 41 15.04 13.84 1.97
CA SER A 41 15.22 13.15 3.26
C SER A 41 14.29 11.95 3.42
N PHE A 42 13.05 12.06 2.95
CA PHE A 42 12.10 10.94 2.91
C PHE A 42 12.58 9.81 1.99
N VAL A 43 13.05 10.14 0.78
CA VAL A 43 13.65 9.14 -0.14
C VAL A 43 14.84 8.46 0.54
N CYS A 44 15.77 9.23 1.12
CA CYS A 44 16.96 8.71 1.78
C CYS A 44 16.64 7.82 3.00
N ALA A 45 15.54 8.07 3.69
CA ALA A 45 15.12 7.25 4.81
C ALA A 45 14.58 5.87 4.40
N LEU A 46 14.13 5.72 3.15
CA LEU A 46 13.56 4.50 2.57
C LEU A 46 14.52 3.69 1.72
N MET A 47 15.41 4.35 0.96
CA MET A 47 16.26 3.69 -0.02
C MET A 47 17.31 2.79 0.66
N PRO A 48 17.36 1.49 0.34
CA PRO A 48 18.37 0.59 0.90
C PRO A 48 19.78 1.05 0.53
N GLY A 49 20.71 0.98 1.49
CA GLY A 49 22.10 1.41 1.29
C GLY A 49 22.34 2.91 1.47
N SER A 50 21.31 3.70 1.79
CA SER A 50 21.47 5.09 2.21
C SER A 50 22.18 5.17 3.58
N GLY A 51 23.04 6.18 3.77
CA GLY A 51 23.64 6.47 5.08
C GLY A 51 22.62 6.93 6.14
N SER A 52 21.41 7.30 5.71
CA SER A 52 20.33 7.84 6.53
C SER A 52 19.10 6.92 6.60
N VAL A 53 19.25 5.62 6.29
CA VAL A 53 18.13 4.66 6.35
C VAL A 53 17.50 4.66 7.73
N GLN A 54 16.19 4.88 7.76
CA GLN A 54 15.38 4.79 8.97
C GLN A 54 14.47 3.55 8.94
N ILE A 55 14.02 3.15 7.74
CA ILE A 55 13.15 1.99 7.55
C ILE A 55 13.91 0.87 6.86
N LYS A 56 14.01 -0.27 7.55
CA LYS A 56 14.69 -1.46 7.02
C LYS A 56 13.77 -2.24 6.10
N THR A 57 14.36 -3.04 5.22
CA THR A 57 13.65 -4.05 4.44
C THR A 57 13.68 -5.41 5.15
N THR A 58 12.67 -6.23 4.94
CA THR A 58 12.71 -7.66 5.30
C THR A 58 13.80 -8.37 4.49
N PRO A 59 14.21 -9.59 4.87
CA PRO A 59 15.11 -10.40 4.03
C PRO A 59 14.57 -10.63 2.60
N GLY A 60 13.25 -10.59 2.42
CA GLY A 60 12.61 -10.67 1.10
C GLY A 60 12.55 -9.35 0.32
N GLY A 61 13.00 -8.24 0.90
CA GLY A 61 13.08 -6.93 0.22
C GLY A 61 11.87 -6.00 0.42
N LEU A 62 10.91 -6.34 1.30
CA LEU A 62 9.76 -5.49 1.59
C LEU A 62 10.11 -4.43 2.66
N LEU A 63 9.77 -3.17 2.47
CA LEU A 63 9.87 -2.14 3.51
C LEU A 63 9.12 -2.58 4.76
N TYR A 64 9.75 -2.46 5.93
CA TYR A 64 9.19 -2.96 7.20
C TYR A 64 9.22 -1.89 8.28
N THR A 65 8.03 -1.49 8.73
CA THR A 65 7.87 -0.49 9.80
C THR A 65 7.30 -1.07 11.09
N ARG A 66 6.13 -1.71 11.02
CA ARG A 66 5.38 -2.33 12.12
C ARG A 66 4.39 -3.37 11.59
N ASP A 67 4.03 -4.30 12.46
CA ASP A 67 3.48 -5.60 12.09
C ASP A 67 2.02 -5.56 11.58
N SER A 68 1.16 -4.67 12.11
CA SER A 68 -0.28 -4.70 11.85
C SER A 68 -0.77 -3.92 10.62
N SER A 69 0.02 -2.95 10.12
CA SER A 69 -0.37 -2.06 9.00
C SER A 69 0.73 -1.87 7.95
N ASN A 70 1.70 -2.78 7.90
CA ASN A 70 2.91 -2.60 7.09
C ASN A 70 2.60 -2.33 5.61
N LEU A 71 1.66 -3.07 5.01
CA LEU A 71 1.32 -2.92 3.59
C LEU A 71 0.70 -1.56 3.25
N GLN A 72 0.02 -0.92 4.20
CA GLN A 72 -0.49 0.45 4.01
C GLN A 72 0.67 1.43 3.88
N TYR A 73 1.70 1.28 4.73
CA TYR A 73 2.91 2.09 4.67
C TYR A 73 3.72 1.83 3.40
N VAL A 74 3.93 0.56 3.05
CA VAL A 74 4.66 0.16 1.84
C VAL A 74 3.99 0.77 0.61
N THR A 75 2.66 0.64 0.49
CA THR A 75 1.92 1.13 -0.68
C THR A 75 2.01 2.64 -0.80
N SER A 76 1.78 3.36 0.31
CA SER A 76 1.84 4.83 0.33
C SER A 76 3.25 5.36 0.03
N SER A 77 4.27 4.73 0.61
CA SER A 77 5.67 5.07 0.37
C SER A 77 6.06 4.81 -1.08
N SER A 78 5.65 3.68 -1.64
CA SER A 78 5.90 3.35 -3.05
C SER A 78 5.27 4.37 -3.99
N MET A 79 4.03 4.80 -3.70
CA MET A 79 3.37 5.85 -4.47
C MET A 79 4.15 7.16 -4.44
N LEU A 80 4.62 7.62 -3.27
CA LEU A 80 5.41 8.85 -3.19
C LEU A 80 6.77 8.72 -3.90
N LEU A 81 7.45 7.57 -3.77
CA LEU A 81 8.69 7.32 -4.50
C LEU A 81 8.47 7.37 -6.02
N PHE A 82 7.35 6.83 -6.52
CA PHE A 82 6.97 6.96 -7.93
C PHE A 82 6.75 8.42 -8.33
N ILE A 83 5.94 9.16 -7.58
CA ILE A 83 5.67 10.59 -7.84
C ILE A 83 6.99 11.37 -7.87
N TYR A 84 7.84 11.18 -6.87
CA TYR A 84 9.09 11.91 -6.75
C TYR A 84 10.09 11.52 -7.84
N SER A 85 10.22 10.23 -8.17
CA SER A 85 11.07 9.79 -9.29
C SER A 85 10.63 10.40 -10.63
N ASN A 86 9.32 10.52 -10.85
CA ASN A 86 8.77 11.16 -12.03
C ASN A 86 9.06 12.67 -12.04
N THR A 87 8.89 13.33 -10.90
CA THR A 87 9.26 14.74 -10.72
C THR A 87 10.73 14.99 -11.07
N LEU A 88 11.66 14.19 -10.54
CA LEU A 88 13.09 14.29 -10.87
C LEU A 88 13.35 14.09 -12.36
N THR A 89 12.68 13.10 -12.97
CA THR A 89 12.81 12.81 -14.42
C THR A 89 12.34 13.98 -15.27
N VAL A 90 11.16 14.55 -14.99
CA VAL A 90 10.62 15.71 -15.71
C VAL A 90 11.51 16.94 -15.51
N ALA A 91 12.02 17.14 -14.30
CA ALA A 91 12.92 18.24 -13.96
C ALA A 91 14.37 18.05 -14.47
N LYS A 92 14.68 16.91 -15.11
CA LYS A 92 16.03 16.53 -15.57
C LYS A 92 17.08 16.55 -14.46
N VAL A 93 16.70 16.14 -13.25
CA VAL A 93 17.59 16.02 -12.10
C VAL A 93 18.13 14.59 -12.05
N SER A 94 19.44 14.45 -11.82
CA SER A 94 20.13 13.14 -11.87
C SER A 94 19.66 12.17 -10.79
N GLY A 95 19.24 12.65 -9.63
CA GLY A 95 18.87 11.82 -8.49
C GLY A 95 18.86 12.58 -7.17
N VAL A 96 18.93 11.82 -6.08
CA VAL A 96 18.97 12.31 -4.70
C VAL A 96 20.27 11.86 -4.04
N GLN A 97 20.96 12.80 -3.39
CA GLN A 97 22.15 12.51 -2.59
C GLN A 97 21.76 12.17 -1.15
N CYS A 98 22.16 10.99 -0.68
CA CYS A 98 21.85 10.43 0.63
C CYS A 98 23.13 10.07 1.38
N GLY A 99 23.80 11.06 1.96
CA GLY A 99 25.12 10.88 2.59
C GLY A 99 26.17 10.52 1.54
N SER A 100 26.78 9.34 1.64
CA SER A 100 27.74 8.83 0.65
C SER A 100 27.09 8.13 -0.56
N ALA A 101 25.78 7.84 -0.50
CA ALA A 101 25.07 7.17 -1.57
C ALA A 101 24.33 8.18 -2.48
N HIS A 102 24.33 7.94 -3.79
CA HIS A 102 23.51 8.70 -4.75
C HIS A 102 22.51 7.75 -5.41
N PHE A 103 21.22 8.12 -5.37
CA PHE A 103 20.15 7.34 -6.00
C PHE A 103 19.56 8.09 -7.18
N SER A 104 19.73 7.55 -8.37
CA SER A 104 19.11 8.09 -9.58
C SER A 104 17.59 7.97 -9.54
N ALA A 105 16.90 8.82 -10.33
CA ALA A 105 15.45 8.73 -10.50
C ALA A 105 14.99 7.31 -10.92
N THR A 106 15.75 6.65 -11.79
CA THR A 106 15.50 5.27 -12.22
C THR A 106 15.65 4.26 -11.08
N GLN A 107 16.67 4.40 -10.22
CA GLN A 107 16.84 3.52 -9.05
C GLN A 107 15.68 3.68 -8.06
N ILE A 108 15.26 4.93 -7.79
CA ILE A 108 14.11 5.22 -6.93
C ILE A 108 12.83 4.59 -7.49
N LYS A 109 12.58 4.78 -8.79
CA LYS A 109 11.42 4.19 -9.49
C LYS A 109 11.44 2.67 -9.45
N SER A 110 12.60 2.05 -9.68
CA SER A 110 12.76 0.59 -9.65
C SER A 110 12.53 0.01 -8.26
N PHE A 111 13.00 0.70 -7.21
CA PHE A 111 12.71 0.29 -5.84
C PHE A 111 11.21 0.41 -5.50
N ALA A 112 10.56 1.52 -5.89
CA ALA A 112 9.11 1.66 -5.73
C ALA A 112 8.34 0.54 -6.45
N LYS A 113 8.78 0.17 -7.66
CA LYS A 113 8.21 -0.95 -8.40
C LYS A 113 8.42 -2.27 -7.68
N SER A 114 9.61 -2.54 -7.12
CA SER A 114 9.87 -3.79 -6.41
C SER A 114 8.94 -3.97 -5.20
N GLN A 115 8.56 -2.89 -4.52
CA GLN A 115 7.59 -2.93 -3.43
C GLN A 115 6.19 -3.33 -3.92
N VAL A 116 5.74 -2.76 -5.04
CA VAL A 116 4.46 -3.14 -5.67
C VAL A 116 4.50 -4.58 -6.17
N ASP A 117 5.58 -4.98 -6.85
CA ASP A 117 5.76 -6.34 -7.33
C ASP A 117 5.75 -7.35 -6.16
N TYR A 118 6.36 -7.00 -5.02
CA TYR A 118 6.32 -7.81 -3.80
C TYR A 118 4.87 -8.01 -3.34
N ILE A 119 4.08 -6.93 -3.26
CA ILE A 119 2.66 -6.99 -2.88
C ILE A 119 1.87 -7.89 -3.83
N LEU A 120 2.21 -7.87 -5.12
CA LEU A 120 1.49 -8.63 -6.15
C LEU A 120 1.99 -10.08 -6.32
N GLY A 121 3.04 -10.49 -5.62
CA GLY A 121 3.45 -11.90 -5.53
C GLY A 121 4.93 -12.19 -5.77
N SER A 122 5.75 -11.18 -6.08
CA SER A 122 7.22 -11.31 -6.18
C SER A 122 7.85 -11.31 -4.79
N ASN A 123 7.46 -12.28 -3.97
CA ASN A 123 7.91 -12.46 -2.60
C ASN A 123 8.23 -13.95 -2.32
N PRO A 124 8.93 -14.28 -1.22
CA PRO A 124 9.31 -15.65 -0.92
C PRO A 124 8.14 -16.64 -0.85
N MET A 125 6.92 -16.17 -0.55
CA MET A 125 5.73 -17.01 -0.48
C MET A 125 5.05 -17.24 -1.85
N LYS A 126 5.54 -16.56 -2.91
CA LYS A 126 4.94 -16.53 -4.26
C LYS A 126 3.43 -16.26 -4.20
N MET A 127 3.04 -15.32 -3.35
CA MET A 127 1.65 -15.07 -2.96
C MET A 127 1.32 -13.59 -3.10
N SER A 128 0.27 -13.27 -3.85
CA SER A 128 -0.29 -11.91 -3.83
C SER A 128 -0.82 -11.60 -2.44
N TYR A 129 -0.63 -10.37 -1.98
CA TYR A 129 -1.28 -9.83 -0.79
C TYR A 129 -2.53 -9.02 -1.14
N MET A 130 -2.82 -8.85 -2.43
CA MET A 130 -4.08 -8.30 -2.92
C MET A 130 -5.10 -9.43 -3.10
N ALA A 131 -6.21 -9.35 -2.37
CA ALA A 131 -7.25 -10.37 -2.42
C ALA A 131 -7.89 -10.47 -3.81
N GLY A 132 -8.11 -11.70 -4.28
CA GLY A 132 -8.67 -11.96 -5.61
C GLY A 132 -7.69 -11.76 -6.77
N PHE A 133 -6.43 -11.42 -6.51
CA PHE A 133 -5.41 -11.23 -7.53
C PHE A 133 -4.34 -12.32 -7.49
N GLY A 134 -3.92 -12.80 -8.66
CA GLY A 134 -2.86 -13.81 -8.79
C GLY A 134 -3.32 -15.24 -8.44
N ARG A 135 -2.38 -16.21 -8.51
CA ARG A 135 -2.67 -17.65 -8.30
C ARG A 135 -2.87 -18.03 -6.84
N LYS A 136 -2.30 -17.27 -5.91
CA LYS A 136 -2.37 -17.49 -4.46
C LYS A 136 -2.54 -16.13 -3.79
N TYR A 137 -3.58 -15.98 -2.98
CA TYR A 137 -3.94 -14.72 -2.29
C TYR A 137 -4.67 -15.00 -0.96
N PRO A 138 -4.81 -14.01 -0.05
CA PRO A 138 -5.45 -14.22 1.24
C PRO A 138 -6.95 -14.47 1.05
N THR A 139 -7.45 -15.57 1.60
CA THR A 139 -8.88 -15.96 1.53
C THR A 139 -9.64 -15.70 2.81
N GLN A 140 -8.95 -15.38 3.91
CA GLN A 140 -9.54 -15.09 5.22
C GLN A 140 -9.25 -13.65 5.60
N MET A 141 -9.96 -12.72 4.98
CA MET A 141 -9.84 -11.30 5.31
C MET A 141 -10.67 -10.98 6.55
N HIS A 142 -10.09 -10.23 7.49
CA HIS A 142 -10.84 -9.66 8.60
C HIS A 142 -11.65 -8.45 8.10
N HIS A 143 -12.77 -8.73 7.44
CA HIS A 143 -13.72 -7.73 6.96
C HIS A 143 -15.12 -8.13 7.43
N ARG A 144 -15.93 -7.18 7.93
CA ARG A 144 -17.23 -7.46 8.58
C ARG A 144 -18.22 -8.20 7.69
N ALA A 145 -18.17 -7.96 6.38
CA ALA A 145 -19.00 -8.63 5.38
C ALA A 145 -18.34 -9.87 4.76
N HIS A 146 -17.16 -10.28 5.23
CA HIS A 146 -16.49 -11.49 4.77
C HIS A 146 -16.80 -12.63 5.76
N PRO A 147 -17.22 -13.82 5.29
CA PRO A 147 -17.49 -14.93 6.20
C PRO A 147 -16.24 -15.27 6.99
N SER A 148 -16.34 -15.27 8.33
CA SER A 148 -15.28 -15.75 9.20
C SER A 148 -15.26 -17.29 9.20
N PRO A 149 -14.09 -17.95 9.24
CA PRO A 149 -13.99 -19.42 9.23
C PRO A 149 -14.58 -20.08 10.47
N GLN A 150 -14.87 -19.29 11.52
CA GLN A 150 -15.41 -19.79 12.79
C GLN A 150 -16.90 -20.11 12.74
N SER A 151 -17.59 -19.82 11.64
CA SER A 151 -18.91 -20.40 11.40
C SER A 151 -18.78 -21.79 10.76
N LYS A 152 -18.31 -22.78 11.55
CA LYS A 152 -18.64 -24.19 11.27
C LYS A 152 -20.13 -24.41 11.55
N LEU A 153 -21.02 -23.76 10.80
CA LEU A 153 -22.36 -24.33 10.64
C LEU A 153 -22.20 -25.48 9.66
N SER A 154 -22.36 -26.71 10.18
CA SER A 154 -22.42 -27.94 9.41
C SER A 154 -23.19 -27.72 8.11
N ARG A 155 -22.64 -28.15 6.97
CA ARG A 155 -23.28 -28.08 5.63
C ARG A 155 -24.74 -28.56 5.60
N GLN A 156 -25.15 -29.38 6.56
CA GLN A 156 -26.53 -29.85 6.74
C GLN A 156 -27.52 -28.75 7.18
N ARG A 157 -27.08 -27.67 7.85
CA ARG A 157 -27.97 -26.60 8.32
C ARG A 157 -28.25 -25.51 7.27
N LEU A 158 -27.36 -25.32 6.30
CA LEU A 158 -27.60 -24.39 5.19
C LEU A 158 -28.70 -24.90 4.24
N ALA A 159 -28.76 -26.22 4.01
CA ALA A 159 -29.84 -26.83 3.23
C ALA A 159 -31.20 -26.72 3.94
N ALA A 160 -31.23 -26.85 5.28
CA ALA A 160 -32.46 -26.74 6.06
C ALA A 160 -33.00 -25.29 6.13
N MET A 161 -32.14 -24.27 6.25
CA MET A 161 -32.61 -22.86 6.25
C MET A 161 -33.04 -22.38 4.85
N MET A 162 -32.40 -22.84 3.78
CA MET A 162 -32.83 -22.49 2.42
C MET A 162 -34.12 -23.22 2.00
N ALA A 163 -34.35 -24.44 2.48
CA ALA A 163 -35.63 -25.14 2.28
C ALA A 163 -36.79 -24.52 3.09
N SER A 164 -36.50 -23.88 4.23
CA SER A 164 -37.53 -23.26 5.07
C SER A 164 -37.93 -21.83 4.65
N LEU A 165 -37.17 -21.20 3.74
CA LEU A 165 -37.51 -19.87 3.18
C LEU A 165 -38.23 -19.94 1.83
N VAL A 166 -38.20 -21.09 1.13
CA VAL A 166 -38.94 -21.29 -0.13
C VAL A 166 -40.39 -21.72 0.12
N THR A 167 -40.75 -22.17 1.33
CA THR A 167 -42.11 -22.66 1.62
C THR A 167 -43.03 -21.61 2.27
N THR A 168 -42.50 -20.48 2.73
CA THR A 168 -43.31 -19.44 3.43
C THR A 168 -43.73 -18.27 2.54
N PHE A 169 -43.31 -18.23 1.27
CA PHE A 169 -43.70 -17.20 0.31
C PHE A 169 -44.62 -17.68 -0.83
N LEU A 170 -45.16 -18.91 -0.73
CA LEU A 170 -46.02 -19.52 -1.75
C LEU A 170 -47.33 -20.12 -1.21
N VAL A 171 -47.76 -19.73 0.00
CA VAL A 171 -49.06 -20.14 0.57
C VAL A 171 -50.05 -18.96 0.69
N ASN A 172 -49.69 -17.73 0.28
CA ASN A 172 -50.55 -16.57 0.49
C ASN A 172 -50.97 -15.81 -0.78
N GLN A 173 -51.34 -16.53 -1.85
CA GLN A 173 -51.97 -15.97 -3.07
C GLN A 173 -52.88 -16.95 -3.84
N ILE A 174 -53.62 -17.86 -3.19
CA ILE A 174 -54.78 -18.52 -3.84
C ILE A 174 -55.88 -18.75 -2.79
N GLN A 175 -56.62 -17.70 -2.44
CA GLN A 175 -57.97 -17.83 -1.89
C GLN A 175 -58.79 -16.56 -2.16
N THR A 176 -58.91 -16.21 -3.43
CA THR A 176 -60.02 -15.40 -3.94
C THR A 176 -60.44 -16.00 -5.27
N HIS A 177 -61.70 -16.47 -5.31
CA HIS A 177 -62.43 -17.16 -6.37
C HIS A 177 -62.52 -18.70 -6.24
N MET A 178 -63.62 -19.09 -5.57
CA MET A 178 -64.33 -20.38 -5.51
C MET A 178 -63.58 -21.60 -4.99
#